data_AF-A0A3Q2T2U4-F1
#
_entry.id   AF-A0A3Q2T2U4-F1
#
_cell.length_a   1.000
_cell.length_b   1.000
_cell.length_c   1.000
_cell.angle_alpha   90.00
_cell.angle_beta   90.00
_cell.angle_gamma   90.00
#
_symmetry.space_group_name_H-M   'P 1'
#
loop_
_entity.id
_entity.type
_entity.pdbx_description
1 polymer ?
#
loop_
_entity_poly.entity_id
_entity_poly.type
_entity_poly.pdbx_seq_one_letter_code
_entity_poly.pdbx_strand_id
1 'polypeptide(L)'
;RGELVVCSVCVCRCARSALADQVLQTPSVLIRSPGDIVLLVCTHNLSEHRVMLWYQKPAGKTELNLIGYLNYHTVSMEKPFEKSFSINGDLSSHETAGSARLEFLSAQCATVSFQSKAIFGEGTKVTVLESNGNFTAPKIQLFPPSIKECKSKKNEKKIKTLMCLASGFYPDHVTVSWQINGFNESRGVMTDDAAKKKDDGYTITSMLRVPASKWLKKGTNFTCIVHFFNGNETIPYSKSKYLRITQSAKLSYTVLVFKSSIYGLFLVLLMWKLQVCSIQSNCLLM
;
A
#
# COMPACT_ATOMS: atom_id res chain seq x y z
N ARG A 1 -4.36 -19.57 -5.47
CA ARG A 1 -3.21 -18.64 -5.68
C ARG A 1 -3.67 -17.64 -6.74
N GLY A 2 -3.53 -16.32 -6.52
CA GLY A 2 -4.09 -15.33 -7.44
C GLY A 2 -3.26 -15.12 -8.71
N GLU A 3 -3.89 -15.17 -9.88
CA GLU A 3 -3.31 -14.86 -11.19
C GLU A 3 -3.83 -13.52 -11.69
N LEU A 4 -3.03 -12.79 -12.46
CA LEU A 4 -3.48 -11.53 -13.08
C LEU A 4 -3.74 -11.80 -14.56
N VAL A 5 -4.98 -11.58 -15.00
CA VAL A 5 -5.35 -11.64 -16.41
C VAL A 5 -5.42 -10.21 -16.94
N VAL A 6 -4.68 -9.91 -18.00
CA VAL A 6 -4.58 -8.55 -18.55
C VAL A 6 -4.93 -8.59 -20.03
N CYS A 7 -5.80 -7.69 -20.46
CA CYS A 7 -6.06 -7.46 -21.86
C CYS A 7 -5.19 -6.31 -22.39
N SER A 8 -4.70 -6.45 -23.63
CA SER A 8 -3.97 -5.41 -24.34
C SER A 8 -4.53 -5.15 -25.73
N VAL A 9 -4.40 -3.91 -26.19
CA VAL A 9 -4.81 -3.47 -27.52
C VAL A 9 -3.56 -3.00 -28.28
N CYS A 10 -3.40 -3.48 -29.52
CA CYS A 10 -2.19 -3.27 -30.30
C CYS A 10 -2.23 -1.95 -31.09
N VAL A 11 -1.24 -1.06 -30.90
CA VAL A 11 -1.18 0.27 -31.53
C VAL A 11 -0.21 0.26 -32.71
N CYS A 12 -0.70 0.63 -33.90
CA CYS A 12 0.13 0.76 -35.11
C CYS A 12 0.83 2.13 -35.27
N ARG A 13 0.72 3.07 -34.31
CA ARG A 13 1.41 4.38 -34.36
C ARG A 13 1.95 4.87 -33.00
N CYS A 14 3.12 5.50 -33.07
CA CYS A 14 3.77 6.18 -31.93
C CYS A 14 3.03 7.47 -31.54
N ALA A 15 1.94 7.38 -30.76
CA ALA A 15 1.38 8.52 -30.05
C ALA A 15 1.90 8.56 -28.59
N ARG A 16 2.35 9.76 -28.17
CA ARG A 16 2.79 10.09 -26.81
C ARG A 16 1.62 10.71 -26.04
N SER A 17 0.73 9.88 -25.53
CA SER A 17 -0.21 10.27 -24.47
C SER A 17 -0.45 9.07 -23.55
N ALA A 18 -0.85 9.32 -22.30
CA ALA A 18 -1.22 8.28 -21.35
C ALA A 18 -2.54 7.64 -21.82
N LEU A 19 -2.42 6.53 -22.55
CA LEU A 19 -3.54 5.84 -23.22
C LEU A 19 -4.18 4.73 -22.37
N ALA A 20 -3.68 4.49 -21.14
CA ALA A 20 -4.18 3.43 -20.26
C ALA A 20 -5.66 3.60 -19.87
N ASP A 21 -6.13 4.85 -19.71
CA ASP A 21 -7.54 5.17 -19.38
C ASP A 21 -8.55 4.83 -20.49
N GLN A 22 -8.09 4.36 -21.66
CA GLN A 22 -8.94 4.05 -22.82
C GLN A 22 -9.23 2.56 -22.99
N VAL A 23 -8.63 1.70 -22.17
CA VAL A 23 -8.87 0.25 -22.12
C VAL A 23 -9.40 -0.11 -20.74
N LEU A 24 -10.69 -0.41 -20.65
CA LEU A 24 -11.37 -0.72 -19.40
C LEU A 24 -11.57 -2.22 -19.26
N GLN A 25 -11.10 -2.80 -18.16
CA GLN A 25 -11.27 -4.20 -17.84
C GLN A 25 -12.14 -4.36 -16.58
N THR A 26 -13.16 -5.21 -16.66
CA THR A 26 -14.13 -5.43 -15.57
C THR A 26 -14.37 -6.94 -15.36
N PRO A 27 -14.43 -7.42 -14.11
CA PRO A 27 -14.14 -6.69 -12.86
C PRO A 27 -12.64 -6.51 -12.62
N SER A 28 -12.22 -5.57 -11.77
CA SER A 28 -10.79 -5.40 -11.41
C SER A 28 -10.26 -6.49 -10.48
N VAL A 29 -11.14 -7.08 -9.69
CA VAL A 29 -10.83 -8.15 -8.73
C VAL A 29 -11.90 -9.22 -8.77
N LEU A 30 -11.49 -10.48 -8.75
CA LEU A 30 -12.40 -11.61 -8.72
C LEU A 30 -11.90 -12.75 -7.83
N ILE A 31 -12.82 -13.31 -7.04
CA ILE A 31 -12.58 -14.45 -6.16
C ILE A 31 -13.61 -15.54 -6.49
N ARG A 32 -13.17 -16.77 -6.77
CA ARG A 32 -14.04 -17.88 -7.19
C ARG A 32 -13.64 -19.22 -6.63
N SER A 33 -14.57 -20.17 -6.64
CA SER A 33 -14.31 -21.55 -6.28
C SER A 33 -13.78 -22.34 -7.48
N PRO A 34 -13.07 -23.46 -7.27
CA PRO A 34 -12.66 -24.33 -8.35
C PRO A 34 -13.88 -24.82 -9.15
N GLY A 35 -13.84 -24.68 -10.48
CA GLY A 35 -14.94 -25.11 -11.36
C GLY A 35 -15.92 -24.00 -11.76
N ASP A 36 -15.87 -22.83 -11.12
CA ASP A 36 -16.73 -21.70 -11.48
C ASP A 36 -16.33 -21.12 -12.85
N ILE A 37 -17.31 -20.90 -13.73
CA ILE A 37 -17.10 -20.14 -14.97
C ILE A 37 -17.13 -18.65 -14.63
N VAL A 38 -16.12 -17.93 -15.12
CA VAL A 38 -15.97 -16.50 -14.92
C VAL A 38 -16.14 -15.77 -16.22
N LEU A 39 -16.75 -14.58 -16.21
CA LEU A 39 -16.74 -13.68 -17.35
C LEU A 39 -15.85 -12.46 -17.04
N LEU A 40 -14.77 -12.27 -17.81
CA LEU A 40 -14.00 -11.02 -17.85
C LEU A 40 -14.39 -10.23 -19.08
N VAL A 41 -14.60 -8.93 -18.91
CA VAL A 41 -14.97 -8.02 -20.01
C VAL A 41 -13.87 -6.99 -20.19
N CYS A 42 -13.37 -6.85 -21.42
CA CYS A 42 -12.51 -5.75 -21.80
C CYS A 42 -13.19 -4.90 -22.87
N THR A 43 -13.21 -3.58 -22.67
CA THR A 43 -13.72 -2.60 -23.63
C THR A 43 -12.68 -1.53 -23.93
N HIS A 44 -12.69 -1.01 -25.15
CA HIS A 44 -11.88 0.17 -25.49
C HIS A 44 -12.60 1.08 -26.49
N ASN A 45 -12.25 2.36 -26.47
CA ASN A 45 -12.83 3.37 -27.36
C ASN A 45 -11.85 3.80 -28.46
N LEU A 46 -11.13 2.84 -29.04
CA LEU A 46 -10.11 3.10 -30.05
C LEU A 46 -10.58 2.59 -31.42
N SER A 47 -11.15 3.48 -32.23
CA SER A 47 -11.77 3.16 -33.52
C SER A 47 -10.84 2.45 -34.52
N GLU A 48 -9.56 2.78 -34.51
CA GLU A 48 -8.56 2.23 -35.43
C GLU A 48 -7.95 0.90 -34.95
N HIS A 49 -8.37 0.37 -33.80
CA HIS A 49 -7.71 -0.77 -33.16
C HIS A 49 -8.61 -1.99 -33.26
N ARG A 50 -8.21 -2.91 -34.12
CA ARG A 50 -9.01 -4.09 -34.48
C ARG A 50 -8.43 -5.38 -33.91
N VAL A 51 -7.39 -5.29 -33.07
CA VAL A 51 -6.74 -6.44 -32.44
C VAL A 51 -6.69 -6.26 -30.93
N MET A 52 -7.23 -7.24 -30.22
CA MET A 52 -7.23 -7.33 -28.77
C MET A 52 -6.59 -8.66 -28.33
N LEU A 53 -5.61 -8.59 -27.44
CA LEU A 53 -4.85 -9.74 -26.96
C LEU A 53 -5.12 -9.96 -25.46
N TRP A 54 -5.29 -11.21 -25.06
CA TRP A 54 -5.46 -11.59 -23.66
C TRP A 54 -4.22 -12.29 -23.14
N TYR A 55 -3.71 -11.82 -21.99
CA TYR A 55 -2.53 -12.36 -21.34
C TYR A 55 -2.85 -12.85 -19.94
N GLN A 56 -2.14 -13.90 -19.52
CA GLN A 56 -2.12 -14.40 -18.15
C GLN A 56 -0.74 -14.16 -17.56
N LYS A 57 -0.70 -13.62 -16.34
CA LYS A 57 0.50 -13.49 -15.53
C LYS A 57 0.36 -14.38 -14.28
N PRO A 58 1.07 -15.52 -14.24
CA PRO A 58 1.06 -16.39 -13.06
C PRO A 58 1.64 -15.70 -11.82
N ALA A 59 1.15 -16.08 -10.64
CA ALA A 59 1.62 -15.53 -9.37
C ALA A 59 3.14 -15.69 -9.20
N GLY A 60 3.84 -14.59 -8.95
CA GLY A 60 5.28 -14.59 -8.70
C GLY A 60 6.15 -14.70 -9.96
N LYS A 61 5.55 -14.68 -11.16
CA LYS A 61 6.28 -14.56 -12.43
C LYS A 61 6.19 -13.14 -12.98
N THR A 62 7.23 -12.71 -13.68
CA THR A 62 7.26 -11.43 -14.41
C THR A 62 6.78 -11.56 -15.86
N GLU A 63 6.79 -12.78 -16.39
CA GLU A 63 6.41 -13.10 -17.77
C GLU A 63 4.89 -13.12 -17.96
N LEU A 64 4.46 -12.69 -19.15
CA LEU A 64 3.08 -12.76 -19.62
C LEU A 64 2.96 -13.92 -20.61
N ASN A 65 2.00 -14.82 -20.37
CA ASN A 65 1.62 -15.85 -21.32
C ASN A 65 0.47 -15.33 -22.19
N LEU A 66 0.55 -15.48 -23.51
CA LEU A 66 -0.58 -15.18 -24.39
C LEU A 66 -1.63 -16.29 -24.26
N ILE A 67 -2.87 -15.93 -23.94
CA ILE A 67 -4.02 -16.85 -23.93
C ILE A 67 -4.57 -17.00 -25.35
N GLY A 68 -4.72 -15.88 -26.05
CA GLY A 68 -5.30 -15.79 -27.37
C GLY A 68 -5.56 -14.33 -27.75
N TYR A 69 -6.08 -14.12 -28.95
CA TYR A 69 -6.40 -12.80 -29.45
C TYR A 69 -7.68 -12.81 -30.30
N LEU A 70 -8.35 -11.65 -30.32
CA LEU A 70 -9.46 -11.33 -31.19
C LEU A 70 -8.99 -10.32 -32.23
N ASN A 71 -9.15 -10.63 -33.51
CA ASN A 71 -8.84 -9.76 -34.64
C ASN A 71 -10.11 -9.54 -35.47
N TYR A 72 -10.68 -8.33 -35.42
CA TYR A 72 -12.04 -8.03 -35.88
C TYR A 72 -13.08 -8.92 -35.19
N HIS A 73 -13.52 -9.98 -35.87
CA HIS A 73 -14.44 -11.01 -35.38
C HIS A 73 -13.77 -12.39 -35.26
N THR A 74 -12.51 -12.51 -35.71
CA THR A 74 -11.78 -13.77 -35.74
C THR A 74 -11.06 -13.99 -34.43
N VAL A 75 -11.36 -15.11 -33.78
CA VAL A 75 -10.72 -15.53 -32.53
C VAL A 75 -9.60 -16.52 -32.85
N SER A 76 -8.46 -16.35 -32.20
CA SER A 76 -7.34 -17.29 -32.22
C SER A 76 -6.90 -17.58 -30.79
N MET A 77 -6.74 -18.86 -30.46
CA MET A 77 -6.38 -19.34 -29.14
C MET A 77 -5.02 -20.02 -29.19
N GLU A 78 -4.24 -19.87 -28.13
CA GLU A 78 -3.03 -20.64 -27.95
C GLU A 78 -3.38 -22.05 -27.47
N LYS A 79 -2.74 -23.08 -28.05
CA LYS A 79 -3.03 -24.50 -27.78
C LYS A 79 -3.12 -24.88 -26.29
N PRO A 80 -2.25 -24.37 -25.39
CA PRO A 80 -2.34 -24.69 -23.97
C PRO A 80 -3.64 -24.21 -23.32
N PHE A 81 -4.28 -23.20 -23.91
CA PHE A 81 -5.39 -22.48 -23.31
C PHE A 81 -6.75 -22.78 -23.95
N GLU A 82 -6.80 -23.43 -25.12
CA GLU A 82 -8.03 -23.74 -25.88
C GLU A 82 -9.15 -24.43 -25.08
N LYS A 83 -8.80 -25.33 -24.16
CA LYS A 83 -9.80 -26.07 -23.35
C LYS A 83 -10.24 -25.33 -22.10
N SER A 84 -9.41 -24.41 -21.66
CA SER A 84 -9.53 -23.68 -20.40
C SER A 84 -10.15 -22.31 -20.58
N PHE A 85 -9.94 -21.69 -21.74
CA PHE A 85 -10.33 -20.32 -22.01
C PHE A 85 -11.19 -20.22 -23.27
N SER A 86 -12.16 -19.31 -23.27
CA SER A 86 -12.97 -18.99 -24.45
C SER A 86 -13.03 -17.48 -24.63
N ILE A 87 -12.58 -17.00 -25.80
CA ILE A 87 -12.66 -15.59 -26.18
C ILE A 87 -13.86 -15.40 -27.11
N ASN A 88 -14.69 -14.39 -26.83
CA ASN A 88 -15.78 -13.98 -27.73
C ASN A 88 -15.88 -12.45 -27.78
N GLY A 89 -16.16 -11.86 -28.93
CA GLY A 89 -16.30 -10.42 -29.06
C GLY A 89 -16.34 -9.95 -30.49
N ASP A 90 -16.62 -8.66 -30.67
CA ASP A 90 -16.62 -8.01 -31.97
C ASP A 90 -15.96 -6.64 -31.87
N LEU A 91 -14.93 -6.44 -32.70
CA LEU A 91 -14.18 -5.20 -32.84
C LEU A 91 -14.46 -4.50 -34.18
N SER A 92 -15.48 -4.93 -34.93
CA SER A 92 -15.82 -4.40 -36.26
C SER A 92 -16.69 -3.13 -36.22
N SER A 93 -17.38 -2.86 -35.11
CA SER A 93 -18.25 -1.69 -34.99
C SER A 93 -17.45 -0.37 -35.03
N HIS A 94 -18.03 0.64 -35.68
CA HIS A 94 -17.51 2.01 -35.73
C HIS A 94 -18.16 2.94 -34.68
N GLU A 95 -19.26 2.50 -34.04
CA GLU A 95 -20.13 3.35 -33.20
C GLU A 95 -20.28 2.87 -31.74
N THR A 96 -19.76 1.70 -31.39
CA THR A 96 -19.85 1.14 -30.02
C THR A 96 -18.49 0.64 -29.58
N ALA A 97 -18.11 0.93 -28.32
CA ALA A 97 -16.87 0.46 -27.71
C ALA A 97 -16.72 -1.05 -27.94
N GLY A 98 -15.68 -1.46 -28.67
CA GLY A 98 -15.40 -2.86 -28.96
C GLY A 98 -15.31 -3.63 -27.64
N SER A 99 -16.04 -4.74 -27.53
CA SER A 99 -16.13 -5.52 -26.29
C SER A 99 -15.71 -6.96 -26.57
N ALA A 100 -14.75 -7.47 -25.78
CA ALA A 100 -14.40 -8.88 -25.77
C ALA A 100 -14.58 -9.46 -24.37
N ARG A 101 -14.98 -10.72 -24.37
CA ARG A 101 -15.32 -11.55 -23.22
C ARG A 101 -14.34 -12.71 -23.14
N LEU A 102 -13.82 -12.98 -21.94
CA LEU A 102 -12.98 -14.14 -21.65
C LEU A 102 -13.61 -14.98 -20.54
N GLU A 103 -13.82 -16.28 -20.82
CA GLU A 103 -14.20 -17.29 -19.83
C GLU A 103 -13.01 -18.18 -19.45
N PHE A 104 -12.83 -18.64 -18.19
CA PHE A 104 -11.64 -19.42 -17.78
C PHE A 104 -11.81 -20.59 -16.77
N LEU A 105 -10.93 -21.61 -16.88
CA LEU A 105 -10.54 -22.67 -15.92
C LEU A 105 -8.99 -22.83 -15.96
N SER A 106 -8.28 -22.94 -14.83
CA SER A 106 -6.81 -22.76 -14.71
C SER A 106 -5.90 -23.66 -15.59
N ALA A 107 -4.84 -23.12 -16.25
CA ALA A 107 -3.68 -23.88 -16.77
C ALA A 107 -2.44 -23.02 -17.21
N GLN A 108 -1.35 -23.72 -17.57
CA GLN A 108 0.11 -23.42 -17.70
C GLN A 108 0.63 -22.63 -18.95
N CYS A 109 1.94 -22.25 -18.91
CA CYS A 109 2.69 -21.27 -19.74
C CYS A 109 3.08 -21.60 -21.22
N ALA A 110 3.19 -20.54 -22.05
CA ALA A 110 4.00 -20.44 -23.29
C ALA A 110 4.26 -18.95 -23.71
N THR A 111 5.31 -18.68 -24.50
CA THR A 111 5.89 -17.33 -24.81
C THR A 111 5.92 -17.02 -26.32
N VAL A 112 5.51 -15.79 -26.72
CA VAL A 112 5.71 -15.20 -28.06
C VAL A 112 5.78 -13.66 -27.96
N SER A 113 6.64 -13.00 -28.76
CA SER A 113 6.82 -11.52 -28.83
C SER A 113 6.37 -10.91 -30.17
N PHE A 114 5.80 -9.69 -30.17
CA PHE A 114 5.55 -8.88 -31.38
C PHE A 114 5.94 -7.39 -31.21
N GLN A 115 6.22 -6.73 -32.35
CA GLN A 115 6.98 -5.48 -32.56
C GLN A 115 6.19 -4.15 -32.52
N SER A 116 5.00 -4.11 -31.90
CA SER A 116 4.13 -2.91 -31.87
C SER A 116 3.84 -2.47 -30.43
N LYS A 117 3.63 -1.15 -30.24
CA LYS A 117 3.33 -0.58 -28.91
C LYS A 117 1.96 -1.09 -28.47
N ALA A 118 1.89 -1.86 -27.38
CA ALA A 118 0.63 -2.33 -26.81
C ALA A 118 0.16 -1.40 -25.69
N ILE A 119 -1.14 -1.10 -25.64
CA ILE A 119 -1.79 -0.47 -24.49
C ILE A 119 -2.40 -1.57 -23.64
N PHE A 120 -1.95 -1.70 -22.40
CA PHE A 120 -2.52 -2.65 -21.44
C PHE A 120 -3.60 -1.97 -20.61
N GLY A 121 -4.69 -2.68 -20.34
CA GLY A 121 -5.62 -2.30 -19.27
C GLY A 121 -5.00 -2.54 -17.88
N GLU A 122 -5.68 -2.09 -16.84
CA GLU A 122 -5.27 -2.27 -15.43
C GLU A 122 -5.18 -3.75 -15.03
N GLY A 123 -5.91 -4.63 -15.72
CA GLY A 123 -5.96 -6.07 -15.47
C GLY A 123 -6.97 -6.48 -14.39
N THR A 124 -7.31 -7.77 -14.38
CA THR A 124 -8.17 -8.40 -13.39
C THR A 124 -7.35 -9.36 -12.56
N LYS A 125 -7.28 -9.12 -11.24
CA LYS A 125 -6.69 -10.09 -10.32
C LYS A 125 -7.72 -11.16 -9.98
N VAL A 126 -7.44 -12.40 -10.38
CA VAL A 126 -8.29 -13.57 -10.22
C VAL A 126 -7.68 -14.50 -9.18
N THR A 127 -8.41 -14.83 -8.12
CA THR A 127 -7.99 -15.90 -7.19
C THR A 127 -9.02 -16.99 -7.10
N VAL A 128 -8.58 -18.21 -7.40
CA VAL A 128 -9.32 -19.43 -7.07
C VAL A 128 -9.05 -19.76 -5.60
N LEU A 129 -10.12 -19.78 -4.79
CA LEU A 129 -10.10 -20.16 -3.38
C LEU A 129 -9.81 -21.65 -3.24
N GLU A 130 -9.10 -21.99 -2.17
CA GLU A 130 -9.00 -23.39 -1.74
C GLU A 130 -10.35 -23.77 -1.11
N SER A 131 -10.86 -24.98 -1.39
CA SER A 131 -12.25 -25.39 -1.13
C SER A 131 -12.75 -25.23 0.32
N ASN A 132 -11.86 -25.01 1.30
CA ASN A 132 -12.18 -24.83 2.73
C ASN A 132 -11.53 -23.58 3.36
N GLY A 133 -11.04 -22.62 2.57
CA GLY A 133 -10.36 -21.43 3.08
C GLY A 133 -11.33 -20.36 3.60
N ASN A 134 -11.37 -20.13 4.91
CA ASN A 134 -12.10 -18.98 5.48
C ASN A 134 -11.37 -17.66 5.20
N PHE A 135 -12.16 -16.61 4.92
CA PHE A 135 -11.65 -15.24 4.81
C PHE A 135 -11.10 -14.78 6.15
N THR A 136 -9.85 -14.32 6.16
CA THR A 136 -9.20 -13.80 7.38
C THR A 136 -8.81 -12.35 7.16
N ALA A 137 -9.24 -11.48 8.06
CA ALA A 137 -8.96 -10.05 8.00
C ALA A 137 -7.49 -9.72 8.33
N PRO A 138 -6.91 -8.65 7.74
CA PRO A 138 -5.53 -8.26 7.98
C PRO A 138 -5.31 -7.66 9.38
N LYS A 139 -4.26 -8.12 10.06
CA LYS A 139 -3.72 -7.47 11.25
C LYS A 139 -2.69 -6.41 10.82
N ILE A 140 -2.96 -5.15 11.16
CA ILE A 140 -2.12 -4.01 10.75
C ILE A 140 -1.21 -3.56 11.90
N GLN A 141 0.09 -3.49 11.61
CA GLN A 141 1.10 -2.91 12.49
C GLN A 141 1.79 -1.74 11.80
N LEU A 142 1.85 -0.60 12.49
CA LEU A 142 2.46 0.62 11.99
C LEU A 142 3.72 0.98 12.79
N PHE A 143 4.87 0.85 12.14
CA PHE A 143 6.19 1.09 12.73
C PHE A 143 6.68 2.51 12.46
N PRO A 144 7.30 3.17 13.46
CA PRO A 144 7.95 4.46 13.25
C PRO A 144 9.24 4.31 12.44
N PRO A 145 9.84 5.43 11.98
CA PRO A 145 11.22 5.45 11.50
C PRO A 145 12.19 4.83 12.50
N SER A 146 13.17 4.12 11.97
CA SER A 146 14.15 3.41 12.80
C SER A 146 15.00 4.38 13.63
N ILE A 147 15.44 3.95 14.81
CA ILE A 147 16.30 4.77 15.68
C ILE A 147 17.62 5.13 14.98
N LYS A 148 18.16 4.22 14.12
CA LYS A 148 19.38 4.46 13.33
C LYS A 148 19.20 5.61 12.34
N GLU A 149 18.06 5.67 11.66
CA GLU A 149 17.66 6.77 10.75
C GLU A 149 17.48 8.11 11.51
N CYS A 150 17.25 8.07 12.82
CA CYS A 150 17.17 9.25 13.67
C CYS A 150 18.53 9.76 14.19
N LYS A 151 19.52 8.88 14.40
CA LYS A 151 20.82 9.21 15.02
C LYS A 151 21.86 9.83 14.08
N SER A 152 21.77 9.65 12.76
CA SER A 152 22.77 10.16 11.81
C SER A 152 22.78 11.70 11.77
N LYS A 153 23.81 12.40 12.27
CA LYS A 153 23.83 13.88 12.36
C LYS A 153 24.06 14.62 11.02
N LYS A 154 24.48 13.94 9.94
CA LYS A 154 25.00 14.58 8.71
C LYS A 154 23.97 15.13 7.70
N ASN A 155 22.68 14.83 7.83
CA ASN A 155 21.70 15.14 6.77
C ASN A 155 20.59 16.06 7.28
N GLU A 156 20.71 17.36 7.05
CA GLU A 156 19.60 18.31 7.26
C GLU A 156 18.43 18.08 6.28
N LYS A 157 18.64 17.24 5.24
CA LYS A 157 17.63 16.70 4.30
C LYS A 157 17.11 15.30 4.69
N LYS A 158 16.90 15.00 5.99
CA LYS A 158 16.48 13.66 6.45
C LYS A 158 15.08 13.30 5.97
N ILE A 159 15.01 12.28 5.13
CA ILE A 159 13.78 11.49 4.94
C ILE A 159 13.57 10.62 6.18
N LYS A 160 12.31 10.34 6.48
CA LYS A 160 11.82 9.48 7.55
C LYS A 160 10.91 8.42 6.95
N THR A 161 11.21 7.16 7.23
CA THR A 161 10.50 6.02 6.64
C THR A 161 9.59 5.37 7.68
N LEU A 162 8.28 5.49 7.50
CA LEU A 162 7.31 4.66 8.23
C LEU A 162 7.15 3.32 7.51
N MET A 163 6.82 2.27 8.24
CA MET A 163 6.53 0.95 7.66
C MET A 163 5.20 0.42 8.19
N CYS A 164 4.31 0.05 7.29
CA CYS A 164 3.05 -0.63 7.56
C CYS A 164 3.18 -2.10 7.18
N LEU A 165 2.89 -2.98 8.13
CA LEU A 165 2.85 -4.42 7.94
C LEU A 165 1.41 -4.88 8.08
N ALA A 166 0.85 -5.44 7.01
CA ALA A 166 -0.42 -6.17 7.05
C ALA A 166 -0.11 -7.66 7.01
N SER A 167 -0.68 -8.43 7.93
CA SER A 167 -0.34 -9.86 8.08
C SER A 167 -1.55 -10.70 8.47
N GLY A 168 -1.46 -12.00 8.17
CA GLY A 168 -2.45 -13.00 8.53
C GLY A 168 -3.77 -12.91 7.76
N PHE A 169 -3.79 -12.21 6.62
CA PHE A 169 -5.00 -12.09 5.81
C PHE A 169 -5.10 -13.20 4.78
N TYR A 170 -6.31 -13.56 4.42
CA TYR A 170 -6.60 -14.49 3.32
C TYR A 170 -7.95 -14.15 2.71
N PRO A 171 -8.09 -14.10 1.37
CA PRO A 171 -7.06 -14.29 0.34
C PRO A 171 -6.19 -13.04 0.16
N ASP A 172 -5.27 -13.03 -0.82
CA ASP A 172 -4.25 -11.99 -0.98
C ASP A 172 -4.73 -10.70 -1.67
N HIS A 173 -6.03 -10.40 -1.59
CA HIS A 173 -6.68 -9.24 -2.22
C HIS A 173 -6.70 -8.04 -1.29
N VAL A 174 -5.54 -7.40 -1.18
CA VAL A 174 -5.38 -6.16 -0.42
C VAL A 174 -4.79 -5.06 -1.29
N THR A 175 -5.26 -3.83 -1.09
CA THR A 175 -4.56 -2.63 -1.55
C THR A 175 -4.21 -1.76 -0.36
N VAL A 176 -3.01 -1.19 -0.37
CA VAL A 176 -2.49 -0.39 0.76
C VAL A 176 -2.39 1.07 0.33
N SER A 177 -3.00 1.95 1.12
CA SER A 177 -2.97 3.39 0.93
C SER A 177 -2.53 4.10 2.21
N TRP A 178 -2.05 5.33 2.07
CA TRP A 178 -1.56 6.14 3.18
C TRP A 178 -2.32 7.46 3.26
N GLN A 179 -2.54 7.91 4.49
CA GLN A 179 -3.07 9.24 4.76
C GLN A 179 -2.20 9.98 5.77
N ILE A 180 -2.05 11.30 5.55
CA ILE A 180 -1.46 12.22 6.51
C ILE A 180 -2.48 13.28 6.88
N ASN A 181 -2.85 13.34 8.15
CA ASN A 181 -3.92 14.22 8.67
C ASN A 181 -5.26 14.04 7.95
N GLY A 182 -5.58 12.80 7.53
CA GLY A 182 -6.82 12.46 6.82
C GLY A 182 -6.77 12.68 5.31
N PHE A 183 -5.69 13.26 4.77
CA PHE A 183 -5.52 13.44 3.32
C PHE A 183 -4.69 12.32 2.71
N ASN A 184 -5.13 11.79 1.57
CA ASN A 184 -4.41 10.75 0.83
C ASN A 184 -3.00 11.23 0.44
N GLU A 185 -2.01 10.36 0.68
CA GLU A 185 -0.62 10.61 0.35
C GLU A 185 -0.10 9.46 -0.52
N SER A 186 0.29 9.77 -1.75
CA SER A 186 0.94 8.84 -2.67
C SER A 186 2.44 9.10 -2.80
N ARG A 187 2.91 10.30 -2.42
CA ARG A 187 4.32 10.68 -2.61
C ARG A 187 5.20 9.96 -1.60
N GLY A 188 6.17 9.19 -2.12
CA GLY A 188 7.13 8.44 -1.30
C GLY A 188 6.56 7.15 -0.72
N VAL A 189 5.40 6.70 -1.20
CA VAL A 189 4.84 5.37 -0.89
C VAL A 189 5.56 4.32 -1.73
N MET A 190 5.98 3.24 -1.09
CA MET A 190 6.57 2.07 -1.73
C MET A 190 5.93 0.82 -1.11
N THR A 191 5.12 0.12 -1.88
CA THR A 191 4.43 -1.11 -1.44
C THR A 191 5.04 -2.31 -2.16
N ASP A 192 5.20 -3.43 -1.46
CA ASP A 192 5.68 -4.68 -2.07
C ASP A 192 4.79 -5.10 -3.25
N ASP A 193 5.39 -5.56 -4.34
CA ASP A 193 4.67 -5.93 -5.57
C ASP A 193 3.66 -7.07 -5.36
N ALA A 194 3.93 -7.98 -4.42
CA ALA A 194 3.09 -9.13 -4.12
C ALA A 194 3.09 -9.48 -2.63
N ALA A 195 1.93 -9.92 -2.14
CA ALA A 195 1.82 -10.47 -0.80
C ALA A 195 2.49 -11.84 -0.72
N LYS A 196 3.25 -12.07 0.35
CA LYS A 196 3.97 -13.32 0.60
C LYS A 196 3.12 -14.24 1.48
N LYS A 197 2.95 -15.50 1.08
CA LYS A 197 2.29 -16.52 1.90
C LYS A 197 3.25 -16.95 3.03
N LYS A 198 2.76 -16.94 4.26
CA LYS A 198 3.36 -17.52 5.47
C LYS A 198 2.36 -18.51 6.09
N ASP A 199 2.79 -19.24 7.12
CA ASP A 199 1.97 -20.28 7.77
C ASP A 199 0.60 -19.74 8.24
N ASP A 200 0.56 -18.51 8.77
CA ASP A 200 -0.67 -17.86 9.27
C ASP A 200 -1.46 -17.07 8.20
N GLY A 201 -1.13 -17.21 6.91
CA GLY A 201 -1.78 -16.49 5.80
C GLY A 201 -0.87 -15.55 5.03
N TYR A 202 -1.42 -14.55 4.35
CA TYR A 202 -0.66 -13.61 3.53
C TYR A 202 -0.14 -12.42 4.33
N THR A 203 1.00 -11.89 3.89
CA THR A 203 1.65 -10.72 4.47
C THR A 203 2.11 -9.77 3.37
N ILE A 204 1.87 -8.46 3.54
CA ILE A 204 2.34 -7.41 2.64
C ILE A 204 2.92 -6.25 3.45
N THR A 205 3.97 -5.62 2.91
CA THR A 205 4.61 -4.45 3.51
C THR A 205 4.46 -3.23 2.62
N SER A 206 4.24 -2.07 3.24
CA SER A 206 4.25 -0.77 2.57
C SER A 206 5.05 0.22 3.40
N MET A 207 5.87 1.04 2.74
CA MET A 207 6.71 2.06 3.35
C MET A 207 6.30 3.44 2.89
N LEU A 208 6.32 4.42 3.79
CA LEU A 208 6.05 5.81 3.49
C LEU A 208 7.26 6.67 3.87
N ARG A 209 7.89 7.28 2.87
CA ARG A 209 9.04 8.19 3.01
C ARG A 209 8.57 9.64 3.05
N VAL A 210 8.75 10.30 4.18
CA VAL A 210 8.38 11.71 4.36
C VAL A 210 9.55 12.56 4.83
N PRO A 211 9.57 13.87 4.53
CA PRO A 211 10.56 14.77 5.10
C PRO A 211 10.51 14.78 6.63
N ALA A 212 11.66 14.90 7.28
CA ALA A 212 11.75 15.00 8.73
C ALA A 212 10.95 16.18 9.30
N SER A 213 10.82 17.29 8.56
CA SER A 213 9.98 18.42 8.94
C SER A 213 8.50 18.02 9.10
N LYS A 214 7.98 17.14 8.23
CA LYS A 214 6.61 16.61 8.30
C LYS A 214 6.46 15.60 9.44
N TRP A 215 7.45 14.71 9.61
CA TRP A 215 7.48 13.74 10.72
C TRP A 215 7.68 14.38 12.11
N LEU A 216 8.37 15.51 12.22
CA LEU A 216 8.60 16.17 13.52
C LEU A 216 7.50 17.19 13.86
N LYS A 217 6.63 17.51 12.90
CA LYS A 217 5.51 18.45 13.12
C LYS A 217 4.52 17.86 14.12
N LYS A 218 4.33 18.57 15.23
CA LYS A 218 3.40 18.21 16.31
C LYS A 218 1.98 18.08 15.76
N GLY A 219 1.26 17.06 16.24
CA GLY A 219 -0.14 16.81 15.85
C GLY A 219 -0.29 16.14 14.49
N THR A 220 0.79 15.83 13.79
CA THR A 220 0.72 15.08 12.53
C THR A 220 0.30 13.64 12.81
N ASN A 221 -0.75 13.19 12.12
CA ASN A 221 -1.27 11.84 12.18
C ASN A 221 -0.95 11.10 10.88
N PHE A 222 -0.25 9.97 10.99
CA PHE A 222 0.02 9.07 9.87
C PHE A 222 -0.88 7.85 9.98
N THR A 223 -1.63 7.55 8.93
CA THR A 223 -2.56 6.43 8.89
C THR A 223 -2.23 5.53 7.71
N CYS A 224 -2.02 4.25 7.97
CA CYS A 224 -1.98 3.21 6.94
C CYS A 224 -3.38 2.60 6.84
N ILE A 225 -3.90 2.48 5.62
CA ILE A 225 -5.19 1.89 5.32
C ILE A 225 -4.97 0.70 4.38
N VAL A 226 -5.52 -0.44 4.76
CA VAL A 226 -5.50 -1.69 3.99
C VAL A 226 -6.93 -2.00 3.59
N HIS A 227 -7.21 -1.86 2.30
CA HIS A 227 -8.49 -2.21 1.72
C HIS A 227 -8.48 -3.70 1.38
N PHE A 228 -9.24 -4.49 2.13
CA PHE A 228 -9.30 -5.95 1.98
C PHE A 228 -10.60 -6.36 1.30
N PHE A 229 -10.49 -7.10 0.20
CA PHE A 229 -11.65 -7.63 -0.51
C PHE A 229 -12.01 -9.04 -0.01
N ASN A 230 -13.19 -9.19 0.58
CA ASN A 230 -13.66 -10.45 1.17
C ASN A 230 -14.49 -11.32 0.20
N GLY A 231 -14.48 -11.01 -1.10
CA GLY A 231 -15.28 -11.70 -2.12
C GLY A 231 -16.59 -11.01 -2.48
N ASN A 232 -17.15 -10.18 -1.60
CA ASN A 232 -18.37 -9.40 -1.85
C ASN A 232 -18.09 -7.89 -1.88
N GLU A 233 -17.35 -7.40 -0.88
CA GLU A 233 -17.08 -5.98 -0.69
C GLU A 233 -15.63 -5.71 -0.29
N THR A 234 -15.23 -4.44 -0.38
CA THR A 234 -13.90 -3.99 0.01
C THR A 234 -13.98 -3.29 1.37
N ILE A 235 -13.41 -3.91 2.39
CA ILE A 235 -13.46 -3.44 3.77
C ILE A 235 -12.15 -2.73 4.13
N PRO A 236 -12.18 -1.46 4.57
CA PRO A 236 -10.98 -0.73 4.98
C PRO A 236 -10.59 -1.05 6.43
N TYR A 237 -9.38 -1.54 6.62
CA TYR A 237 -8.74 -1.67 7.94
C TYR A 237 -7.66 -0.60 8.07
N SER A 238 -7.56 0.07 9.22
CA SER A 238 -6.56 1.13 9.38
C SER A 238 -5.82 1.09 10.71
N LYS A 239 -4.60 1.61 10.69
CA LYS A 239 -3.81 1.86 11.91
C LYS A 239 -3.16 3.23 11.81
N SER A 240 -3.37 4.04 12.84
CA SER A 240 -2.81 5.38 12.94
C SER A 240 -1.67 5.45 13.95
N LYS A 241 -0.76 6.40 13.73
CA LYS A 241 0.32 6.73 14.65
C LYS A 241 0.39 8.24 14.86
N TYR A 242 0.21 8.62 16.12
CA TYR A 242 0.31 10.00 16.58
C TYR A 242 1.70 10.30 17.13
N LEU A 243 2.26 11.43 16.71
CA LEU A 243 3.48 11.97 17.29
C LEU A 243 3.16 12.77 18.54
N ARG A 244 3.25 12.10 19.71
CA ARG A 244 3.29 12.78 21.00
C ARG A 244 4.74 13.03 21.41
N ILE A 245 5.12 14.30 21.52
CA ILE A 245 6.35 14.69 22.24
C ILE A 245 5.94 14.86 23.71
N THR A 246 6.38 13.98 24.58
CA THR A 246 6.39 14.23 26.02
C THR A 246 7.44 15.32 26.31
N GLN A 247 7.01 16.49 26.80
CA GLN A 247 7.93 17.55 27.25
C GLN A 247 8.55 17.17 28.60
N SER A 248 9.39 16.12 28.62
CA SER A 248 10.15 15.72 29.80
C SER A 248 11.16 16.80 30.23
N ALA A 249 11.64 17.62 29.30
CA ALA A 249 12.56 18.72 29.59
C ALA A 249 11.94 19.83 30.46
N LYS A 250 10.63 20.12 30.31
CA LYS A 250 9.96 21.13 31.14
C LYS A 250 9.84 20.67 32.59
N LEU A 251 9.46 19.40 32.81
CA LEU A 251 9.38 18.80 34.14
C LEU A 251 10.74 18.81 34.86
N SER A 252 11.84 18.50 34.16
CA SER A 252 13.18 18.55 34.75
C SER A 252 13.59 19.96 35.19
N TYR A 253 13.28 20.99 34.39
CA TYR A 253 13.59 22.38 34.75
C TYR A 253 12.78 22.84 35.97
N THR A 254 11.50 22.48 36.05
CA THR A 254 10.65 22.82 37.21
C THR A 254 11.18 22.18 38.50
N VAL A 255 11.63 20.93 38.45
CA VAL A 255 12.24 20.25 39.61
C VAL A 255 13.55 20.92 40.06
N LEU A 256 14.40 21.32 39.11
CA LEU A 256 15.66 22.01 39.43
C LEU A 256 15.42 23.39 40.05
N VAL A 257 14.47 24.17 39.52
CA VAL A 257 14.09 25.48 40.09
C VAL A 257 13.54 25.30 41.50
N PHE A 258 12.64 24.34 41.70
CA PHE A 258 12.05 24.08 43.03
C PHE A 258 13.12 23.67 44.05
N LYS A 259 14.07 22.80 43.67
CA LYS A 259 15.22 22.46 44.53
C LYS A 259 16.06 23.69 44.87
N SER A 260 16.38 24.53 43.89
CA SER A 260 17.15 25.76 44.11
C SER A 260 16.47 26.71 45.10
N SER A 261 15.15 26.89 44.97
CA SER A 261 14.36 27.70 45.90
C SER A 261 14.39 27.16 47.34
N ILE A 262 14.32 25.83 47.52
CA ILE A 262 14.43 25.21 48.86
C ILE A 262 15.82 25.44 49.46
N TYR A 263 16.89 25.26 48.67
CA TYR A 263 18.25 25.54 49.14
C TYR A 263 18.44 27.01 49.54
N GLY A 264 17.90 27.94 48.75
CA GLY A 264 17.91 29.37 49.09
C GLY A 264 17.21 29.65 50.42
N LEU A 265 16.01 29.09 50.62
CA LEU A 265 15.25 29.26 51.87
C LEU A 265 15.99 28.69 53.09
N PHE A 266 16.62 27.53 52.93
CA PHE A 266 17.43 26.90 53.98
C PHE A 266 18.63 27.76 54.38
N LEU A 267 19.37 28.32 53.41
CA LEU A 267 20.51 29.19 53.69
C LEU A 267 20.09 30.49 54.40
N VAL A 268 18.97 31.08 54.01
CA VAL A 268 18.41 32.27 54.69
C VAL A 268 18.04 31.95 56.15
N LEU A 269 17.39 30.82 56.41
CA LEU A 269 17.05 30.39 57.76
C LEU A 269 18.30 30.12 58.62
N LEU A 270 19.34 29.50 58.04
CA LEU A 270 20.61 29.25 58.72
C LEU A 270 21.29 30.58 59.11
N MET A 271 21.31 31.55 58.19
CA MET A 271 21.90 32.87 58.44
C MET A 271 21.13 33.66 59.50
N TRP A 272 19.81 33.62 59.46
CA TRP A 272 18.98 34.23 60.49
C TRP A 272 19.25 33.62 61.88
N LYS A 273 19.36 32.29 61.98
CA LYS A 273 19.74 31.63 63.24
C LYS A 273 21.13 32.02 63.74
N LEU A 274 22.10 32.15 62.85
CA LEU A 274 23.47 32.55 63.22
C LEU A 274 23.56 34.02 63.65
N GLN A 275 22.80 34.93 63.03
CA GLN A 275 22.71 36.33 63.48
C GLN A 275 22.02 36.47 64.84
N VAL A 276 20.94 35.72 65.10
CA VAL A 276 20.26 35.72 66.41
C VAL A 276 21.15 35.13 67.50
N CYS A 277 21.94 34.10 67.20
CA CYS A 277 22.89 33.50 68.16
C CYS A 277 24.09 34.42 68.46
N SER A 278 24.51 35.25 67.50
CA SER A 278 25.53 36.30 67.71
C SER A 278 25.03 37.40 68.65
N ILE A 279 23.77 37.80 68.49
CA ILE A 279 23.14 38.84 69.34
C ILE A 279 22.94 38.34 70.78
N GLN A 280 22.64 37.06 70.99
CA GLN A 280 22.44 36.49 72.32
C GLN A 280 23.76 36.27 73.10
N SER A 281 24.87 35.99 72.40
CA SER A 281 26.20 35.85 73.00
C SER A 281 26.78 37.17 73.50
N ASN A 282 26.40 38.31 72.88
CA ASN A 282 26.82 39.65 73.29
C ASN A 282 26.00 40.23 74.45
N CYS A 283 24.96 39.53 74.94
CA CYS A 283 24.13 39.99 76.06
C CYS A 283 24.49 39.29 77.40
N LEU A 284 25.50 38.41 77.39
CA LEU A 284 25.98 37.65 78.56
C LEU A 284 27.36 38.12 79.08
N LEU A 285 27.84 39.28 78.59
CA LEU A 285 29.14 39.88 78.93
C LEU A 285 29.03 41.37 79.37
N MET A 286 27.89 41.79 79.92
CA MET A 286 27.76 43.02 80.71
C MET A 286 27.34 42.70 82.13
#